data_AF-A0A6A3A1Q1-F1
#
_entry.id   AF-A0A6A3A1Q1-F1
#
_cell.length_a   1.000
_cell.length_b   1.000
_cell.length_c   1.000
_cell.angle_alpha   90.00
_cell.angle_beta   90.00
_cell.angle_gamma   90.00
#
_symmetry.space_group_name_H-M   'P 1'
#
loop_
_entity.id
_entity.type
_entity.pdbx_description
1 polymer ?
#
loop_
_entity_poly.entity_id
_entity_poly.type
_entity_poly.pdbx_seq_one_letter_code
_entity_poly.pdbx_strand_id
1 'polypeptide(L)'
;MGRAKKAPKVARMKKMVTQKAIKKQEQVLNPNRKDLTKEKLPRNVPNVSSALFFTHNTSLGPPYRVLVDTNFINFSIQNKLDLDKGMMDCLYAKCTPCITDCVMAELEKLGTKYRVALRIAKDPRFERLPCIHKGTYADDCIVERVTQA
;
A
#
# COMPACT_ATOMS: atom_id res chain seq x y z
N MET A 1 39.82 -27.85 -45.17
CA MET A 1 40.60 -26.78 -44.53
C MET A 1 40.35 -26.80 -43.02
N GLY A 2 41.32 -27.21 -42.20
CA GLY A 2 41.18 -27.21 -40.74
C GLY A 2 41.64 -25.87 -40.15
N ARG A 3 40.75 -25.17 -39.42
CA ARG A 3 41.08 -23.88 -38.78
C ARG A 3 42.20 -24.02 -37.74
N ALA A 4 43.11 -23.05 -37.73
CA ALA A 4 44.23 -23.00 -36.78
C ALA A 4 43.73 -22.97 -35.32
N LYS A 5 44.33 -23.81 -34.46
CA LYS A 5 44.00 -23.87 -33.03
C LYS A 5 44.56 -22.64 -32.32
N LYS A 6 43.74 -22.01 -31.46
CA LYS A 6 44.16 -20.83 -30.68
C LYS A 6 45.27 -21.21 -29.70
N ALA A 7 46.37 -20.46 -29.73
CA ALA A 7 47.50 -20.65 -28.84
C ALA A 7 47.10 -20.43 -27.36
N PRO A 8 47.66 -21.20 -26.42
CA PRO A 8 47.41 -21.01 -24.99
C PRO A 8 47.99 -19.68 -24.52
N LYS A 9 47.24 -18.99 -23.65
CA LYS A 9 47.69 -17.72 -23.04
C LYS A 9 48.69 -18.01 -21.92
N VAL A 10 49.87 -17.38 -22.00
CA VAL A 10 50.93 -17.46 -20.98
C VAL A 10 50.49 -16.70 -19.72
N ALA A 11 50.87 -17.20 -18.53
CA ALA A 11 50.55 -16.61 -17.21
C ALA A 11 49.04 -16.50 -16.87
N ARG A 12 48.25 -17.52 -17.20
CA ARG A 12 46.83 -17.57 -16.84
C ARG A 12 46.64 -17.93 -15.36
N MET A 13 46.40 -16.93 -14.51
CA MET A 13 46.03 -17.14 -13.10
C MET A 13 44.53 -17.44 -12.93
N LYS A 14 44.17 -18.15 -11.84
CA LYS A 14 42.77 -18.27 -11.40
C LYS A 14 42.24 -16.89 -11.02
N LYS A 15 41.04 -16.53 -11.47
CA LYS A 15 40.40 -15.26 -11.10
C LYS A 15 40.12 -15.25 -9.60
N MET A 16 40.81 -14.41 -8.85
CA MET A 16 40.50 -14.11 -7.45
C MET A 16 39.61 -12.87 -7.36
N VAL A 17 38.82 -12.79 -6.29
CA VAL A 17 38.00 -11.61 -6.01
C VAL A 17 38.93 -10.40 -5.84
N THR A 18 38.69 -9.35 -6.63
CA THR A 18 39.51 -8.14 -6.63
C THR A 18 39.01 -7.17 -5.57
N GLN A 19 39.92 -6.39 -4.97
CA GLN A 19 39.58 -5.35 -3.99
C GLN A 19 38.56 -4.32 -4.53
N LYS A 20 38.53 -4.09 -5.85
CA LYS A 20 37.53 -3.24 -6.52
C LYS A 20 36.12 -3.82 -6.46
N ALA A 21 35.96 -5.15 -6.49
CA ALA A 21 34.66 -5.80 -6.35
C ALA A 21 34.13 -5.71 -4.91
N ILE A 22 35.02 -5.86 -3.92
CA ILE A 22 34.69 -5.76 -2.49
C ILE A 22 34.26 -4.31 -2.14
N LYS A 23 35.03 -3.31 -2.57
CA LYS A 23 34.69 -1.88 -2.38
C LYS A 23 33.35 -1.49 -3.02
N LYS A 24 32.94 -2.16 -4.09
CA LYS A 24 31.66 -1.88 -4.77
C LYS A 24 30.47 -2.38 -3.94
N GLN A 25 30.62 -3.50 -3.24
CA GLN A 25 29.61 -3.96 -2.28
C GLN A 25 29.56 -3.05 -1.04
N GLU A 26 30.70 -2.67 -0.46
CA GLU A 26 30.73 -1.72 0.66
C GLU A 26 30.09 -0.37 0.31
N GLN A 27 30.26 0.14 -0.92
CA GLN A 27 29.61 1.39 -1.35
C GLN A 27 28.08 1.31 -1.44
N VAL A 28 27.51 0.12 -1.65
CA VAL A 28 26.05 -0.10 -1.68
C VAL A 28 25.50 -0.34 -0.27
N LEU A 29 26.31 -0.92 0.62
CA LEU A 29 25.98 -1.19 2.02
C LEU A 29 26.32 -0.04 2.98
N ASN A 30 27.13 0.94 2.57
CA ASN A 30 27.61 2.01 3.44
C ASN A 30 26.45 2.94 3.88
N PRO A 31 26.13 2.98 5.19
CA PRO A 31 25.04 3.80 5.72
C PRO A 31 25.31 5.31 5.57
N ASN A 32 26.57 5.74 5.64
CA ASN A 32 26.97 7.16 5.64
C ASN A 32 26.57 7.96 4.38
N ARG A 33 26.31 7.30 3.23
CA ARG A 33 25.80 7.98 2.03
C ARG A 33 24.32 8.35 2.15
N LYS A 34 23.55 7.60 2.95
CA LYS A 34 22.14 7.90 3.23
C LYS A 34 22.00 9.11 4.16
N ASP A 35 23.03 9.41 4.95
CA ASP A 35 22.98 10.51 5.92
C ASP A 35 23.32 11.86 5.27
N LEU A 36 24.31 11.90 4.37
CA LEU A 36 24.63 13.09 3.56
C LEU A 36 23.49 13.54 2.63
N THR A 37 22.60 12.62 2.26
CA THR A 37 21.40 12.93 1.46
C THR A 37 20.24 13.43 2.32
N LYS A 38 20.17 13.04 3.59
CA LYS A 38 19.16 13.52 4.55
C LYS A 38 19.41 14.96 4.99
N GLU A 39 20.67 15.36 5.17
CA GLU A 39 21.03 16.71 5.63
C GLU A 39 20.69 17.82 4.63
N LYS A 40 20.53 17.48 3.33
CA LYS A 40 20.13 18.43 2.28
C LYS A 40 18.63 18.46 2.00
N LEU A 41 17.82 17.68 2.72
CA LEU A 41 16.37 17.69 2.52
C LEU A 41 15.78 18.93 3.20
N PRO A 42 14.88 19.67 2.53
CA PRO A 42 14.14 20.73 3.19
C PRO A 42 13.31 20.14 4.34
N ARG A 43 13.19 20.88 5.45
CA ARG A 43 12.38 20.49 6.60
C ARG A 43 10.92 20.41 6.17
N ASN A 44 10.44 19.21 5.87
CA ASN A 44 9.03 18.98 5.56
C ASN A 44 8.25 18.88 6.87
N VAL A 45 7.72 20.01 7.33
CA VAL A 45 6.72 20.02 8.41
C VAL A 45 5.37 19.83 7.75
N PRO A 46 4.62 18.75 8.03
CA PRO A 46 3.30 18.58 7.47
C PRO A 46 2.40 19.71 7.96
N ASN A 47 1.72 20.38 7.04
CA ASN A 47 0.72 21.39 7.39
C ASN A 47 -0.55 20.69 7.87
N VAL A 48 -1.20 21.27 8.87
CA VAL A 48 -2.51 20.78 9.32
C VAL A 48 -3.57 21.12 8.27
N SER A 49 -4.51 20.20 8.04
CA SER A 49 -5.59 20.40 7.06
C SER A 49 -6.43 21.62 7.43
N SER A 50 -6.77 22.46 6.45
CA SER A 50 -7.62 23.65 6.64
C SER A 50 -9.06 23.30 7.02
N ALA A 51 -9.47 22.04 6.83
CA ALA A 51 -10.77 21.53 7.22
C ALA A 51 -10.90 21.27 8.74
N LEU A 52 -9.79 21.27 9.47
CA LEU A 52 -9.78 21.03 10.92
C LEU A 52 -9.89 22.35 11.68
N PHE A 53 -11.00 22.52 12.39
CA PHE A 53 -11.11 23.50 13.46
C PHE A 53 -10.70 22.85 14.78
N PHE A 54 -9.45 23.09 15.21
CA PHE A 54 -8.79 22.32 16.27
C PHE A 54 -8.79 20.81 15.95
N THR A 55 -9.60 20.02 16.64
CA THR A 55 -9.78 18.57 16.42
C THR A 55 -11.05 18.24 15.65
N HIS A 56 -11.93 19.22 15.43
CA HIS A 56 -13.20 19.00 14.74
C HIS A 56 -13.04 19.21 13.23
N ASN A 57 -13.34 18.17 12.45
CA ASN A 57 -13.30 18.27 11.00
C ASN A 57 -14.63 18.83 10.47
N THR A 58 -14.64 20.08 9.99
CA THR A 58 -15.83 20.74 9.46
C THR A 58 -16.17 20.33 8.02
N SER A 59 -15.27 19.61 7.33
CA SER A 59 -15.53 19.14 5.95
C SER A 59 -16.38 17.88 5.89
N LEU A 60 -16.58 17.18 7.02
CA LEU A 60 -17.41 16.01 7.09
C LEU A 60 -18.89 16.42 7.12
N GLY A 61 -19.56 16.27 5.97
CA GLY A 61 -20.99 16.49 5.83
C GLY A 61 -21.64 15.42 4.96
N PRO A 62 -22.98 15.31 4.98
CA PRO A 62 -23.71 14.41 4.08
C PRO A 62 -23.55 14.84 2.61
N PRO A 63 -23.36 13.91 1.65
CA PRO A 63 -23.29 12.46 1.82
C PRO A 63 -21.93 11.97 2.36
N TYR A 64 -21.97 11.13 3.40
CA TYR A 64 -20.75 10.59 4.00
C TYR A 64 -20.11 9.53 3.10
N ARG A 65 -18.80 9.61 2.92
CA ARG A 65 -17.99 8.57 2.27
C ARG A 65 -17.28 7.78 3.35
N VAL A 66 -17.60 6.50 3.46
CA VAL A 66 -17.11 5.63 4.52
C VAL A 66 -16.15 4.61 3.93
N LEU A 67 -14.89 4.63 4.34
CA LEU A 67 -13.93 3.61 3.96
C LEU A 67 -14.21 2.32 4.73
N VAL A 68 -14.29 1.20 4.02
CA VAL A 68 -14.61 -0.11 4.60
C VAL A 68 -13.41 -1.04 4.53
N ASP A 69 -13.13 -1.71 5.65
CA ASP A 69 -12.06 -2.70 5.79
C ASP A 69 -12.57 -4.15 5.74
N THR A 70 -11.67 -5.11 5.48
CA THR A 70 -11.96 -6.55 5.40
C THR A 70 -12.59 -7.08 6.68
N ASN A 71 -12.09 -6.65 7.84
CA ASN A 71 -12.55 -7.14 9.12
C ASN A 71 -13.98 -6.65 9.41
N PHE A 72 -14.28 -5.41 9.04
CA PHE A 72 -15.62 -4.84 9.15
C PHE A 72 -16.65 -5.61 8.31
N ILE A 73 -16.28 -6.00 7.08
CA ILE A 73 -17.12 -6.82 6.20
C ILE A 73 -17.36 -8.19 6.84
N ASN A 74 -16.34 -8.82 7.41
CA ASN A 74 -16.46 -10.11 8.06
C ASN A 74 -17.39 -10.08 9.27
N PHE A 75 -17.25 -9.07 10.13
CA PHE A 75 -18.14 -8.89 11.28
C PHE A 75 -19.58 -8.57 10.87
N SER A 76 -19.76 -7.77 9.82
CA SER A 76 -21.10 -7.46 9.30
C SER A 76 -21.82 -8.71 8.81
N ILE A 77 -21.11 -9.63 8.15
CA ILE A 77 -21.67 -10.91 7.69
C ILE A 77 -22.00 -11.82 8.87
N GLN A 78 -21.12 -11.91 9.87
CA GLN A 78 -21.37 -12.71 11.08
C GLN A 78 -22.63 -12.24 11.82
N ASN A 79 -22.82 -10.93 11.92
CA ASN A 79 -23.97 -10.31 12.57
C ASN A 79 -25.19 -10.16 11.66
N LYS A 80 -25.11 -10.59 10.39
CA LYS A 80 -26.18 -10.49 9.38
C LYS A 80 -26.68 -9.05 9.17
N LEU A 81 -25.76 -8.10 9.21
CA LEU A 81 -26.03 -6.68 8.97
C LEU A 81 -25.85 -6.35 7.48
N ASP A 82 -26.81 -5.62 6.92
CA ASP A 82 -26.69 -5.01 5.60
C ASP A 82 -25.87 -3.72 5.73
N LEU A 83 -24.72 -3.64 5.06
CA LEU A 83 -23.75 -2.55 5.23
C LEU A 83 -24.34 -1.18 4.87
N ASP A 84 -25.10 -1.11 3.78
CA ASP A 84 -25.65 0.15 3.27
C ASP A 84 -26.73 0.71 4.20
N LYS A 85 -27.68 -0.14 4.62
CA LYS A 85 -28.73 0.22 5.57
C LYS A 85 -28.16 0.50 6.96
N GLY A 86 -27.25 -0.36 7.45
CA GLY A 86 -26.65 -0.20 8.77
C GLY A 86 -25.86 1.10 8.91
N MET A 87 -25.18 1.54 7.85
CA MET A 87 -24.52 2.85 7.84
C MET A 87 -25.51 4.00 7.83
N MET A 88 -26.57 3.90 7.04
CA MET A 88 -27.62 4.93 6.97
C MET A 88 -28.36 5.09 8.31
N ASP A 89 -28.68 3.98 8.99
CA ASP A 89 -29.35 3.97 10.28
C ASP A 89 -28.43 4.49 11.41
N CYS A 90 -27.12 4.27 11.30
CA CYS A 90 -26.13 4.73 12.29
C CYS A 90 -25.86 6.24 12.20
N LEU A 91 -25.69 6.77 10.98
CA LEU A 91 -25.33 8.17 10.75
C LEU A 91 -26.54 9.07 10.46
N TYR A 92 -27.74 8.50 10.32
CA TYR A 92 -28.98 9.19 9.95
C TYR A 92 -28.85 10.06 8.68
N ALA A 93 -27.98 9.65 7.76
CA ALA A 93 -27.62 10.39 6.57
C ALA A 93 -27.29 9.45 5.41
N LYS A 94 -27.34 9.98 4.17
CA LYS A 94 -26.93 9.22 2.99
C LYS A 94 -25.44 8.88 3.10
N CYS A 95 -25.12 7.59 3.08
CA CYS A 95 -23.75 7.09 3.12
C CYS A 95 -23.42 6.43 1.78
N THR A 96 -22.17 6.54 1.36
CA THR A 96 -21.62 5.84 0.21
C THR A 96 -20.42 5.03 0.70
N PRO A 97 -20.55 3.71 0.83
CA PRO A 97 -19.44 2.89 1.29
C PRO A 97 -18.40 2.75 0.18
N CYS A 98 -17.15 2.98 0.52
CA CYS A 98 -16.01 2.96 -0.39
C CYS A 98 -15.07 1.82 -0.01
N ILE A 99 -14.67 1.01 -0.99
CA ILE A 99 -13.74 -0.11 -0.80
C ILE A 99 -12.48 0.18 -1.60
N THR A 100 -11.30 -0.06 -1.01
CA THR A 100 -10.03 0.08 -1.71
C THR A 100 -9.65 -1.22 -2.42
N ASP A 101 -8.92 -1.12 -3.53
CA ASP A 101 -8.42 -2.30 -4.26
C ASP A 101 -7.56 -3.22 -3.37
N CYS A 102 -6.96 -2.65 -2.34
CA CYS A 102 -6.08 -3.35 -1.41
C CYS A 102 -6.87 -4.21 -0.41
N VAL A 103 -7.98 -3.69 0.14
CA VAL A 103 -8.99 -4.46 0.90
C VAL A 103 -9.56 -5.58 0.03
N MET A 104 -9.81 -5.29 -1.24
CA MET A 104 -10.33 -6.29 -2.19
C MET A 104 -9.33 -7.44 -2.41
N ALA A 105 -8.05 -7.11 -2.58
CA ALA A 105 -6.99 -8.10 -2.73
C ALA A 105 -6.81 -8.97 -1.47
N GLU A 106 -6.97 -8.40 -0.27
CA GLU A 106 -6.94 -9.18 0.98
C GLU A 106 -8.11 -10.16 1.09
N LEU A 107 -9.33 -9.73 0.74
CA LEU A 107 -10.50 -10.62 0.69
C LEU A 107 -10.29 -11.78 -0.30
N GLU A 108 -9.62 -11.55 -1.43
CA GLU A 108 -9.28 -12.60 -2.39
C GLU A 108 -8.24 -13.58 -1.85
N LYS A 109 -7.28 -13.12 -1.02
CA LYS A 109 -6.28 -13.98 -0.36
C LYS A 109 -6.87 -14.87 0.72
N LEU A 110 -7.91 -14.42 1.42
CA LEU A 110 -8.58 -15.20 2.46
C LEU A 110 -9.31 -16.44 1.89
N GLY A 111 -9.46 -16.53 0.56
CA GLY A 111 -9.82 -17.75 -0.16
C GLY A 111 -11.32 -18.04 -0.19
N THR A 112 -11.66 -19.32 -0.41
CA THR A 112 -13.04 -19.74 -0.73
C THR A 112 -14.03 -19.58 0.43
N LYS A 113 -13.55 -19.59 1.68
CA LYS A 113 -14.38 -19.39 2.87
C LYS A 113 -15.10 -18.04 2.87
N TYR A 114 -14.48 -17.02 2.28
CA TYR A 114 -14.99 -15.65 2.26
C TYR A 114 -15.63 -15.25 0.92
N ARG A 115 -16.08 -16.23 0.12
CA ARG A 115 -16.76 -15.97 -1.16
C ARG A 115 -18.00 -15.08 -1.03
N VAL A 116 -18.72 -15.17 0.08
CA VAL A 116 -19.89 -14.33 0.35
C VAL A 116 -19.45 -12.88 0.53
N ALA A 117 -18.41 -12.64 1.34
CA ALA A 117 -17.82 -11.32 1.52
C ALA A 117 -17.33 -10.73 0.20
N LEU A 118 -16.68 -11.54 -0.63
CA LEU A 118 -16.21 -11.12 -1.94
C LEU A 118 -17.35 -10.73 -2.89
N ARG A 119 -18.51 -11.38 -2.81
CA ARG A 119 -19.69 -11.00 -3.62
C ARG A 119 -20.27 -9.68 -3.16
N ILE A 120 -20.43 -9.49 -1.85
CA ILE A 120 -20.94 -8.25 -1.26
C ILE A 120 -20.00 -7.08 -1.61
N ALA A 121 -18.69 -7.25 -1.44
CA ALA A 121 -17.71 -6.22 -1.81
C ALA A 121 -17.69 -5.89 -3.32
N LYS A 122 -18.23 -6.77 -4.17
CA LYS A 122 -18.36 -6.53 -5.63
C LYS A 122 -19.65 -5.81 -6.00
N ASP A 123 -20.58 -5.58 -5.08
CA ASP A 123 -21.86 -4.94 -5.38
C ASP A 123 -21.66 -3.50 -5.91
N PRO A 124 -22.47 -3.06 -6.88
CA PRO A 124 -22.33 -1.75 -7.52
C PRO A 124 -22.68 -0.57 -6.61
N ARG A 125 -23.23 -0.83 -5.43
CA ARG A 125 -23.51 0.20 -4.41
C ARG A 125 -22.24 0.68 -3.71
N PHE A 126 -21.19 -0.13 -3.73
CA PHE A 126 -19.88 0.22 -3.19
C PHE A 126 -19.06 0.98 -4.23
N GLU A 127 -18.51 2.11 -3.85
CA GLU A 127 -17.55 2.84 -4.68
C GLU A 127 -16.17 2.19 -4.56
N ARG A 128 -15.57 1.82 -5.68
CA ARG A 128 -14.21 1.26 -5.68
C ARG A 128 -13.19 2.37 -5.86
N LEU A 129 -12.21 2.41 -4.97
CA LEU A 129 -11.16 3.40 -4.97
C LEU A 129 -9.80 2.74 -5.29
N PRO A 130 -9.19 3.07 -6.43
CA PRO A 130 -7.93 2.45 -6.83
C PRO A 130 -6.78 2.82 -5.87
N CYS A 131 -5.92 1.85 -5.53
CA CYS A 131 -4.70 2.06 -4.75
C CYS A 131 -3.45 1.99 -5.66
N ILE A 132 -2.55 2.97 -5.56
CA ILE A 132 -1.31 3.05 -6.37
C ILE A 132 -0.09 2.87 -5.45
N HIS A 133 -0.03 1.74 -4.76
CA HIS A 133 1.11 1.44 -3.90
C HIS A 133 1.54 -0.02 -4.06
N LYS A 134 2.78 -0.29 -3.69
CA LYS A 134 3.34 -1.63 -3.79
C LYS A 134 2.96 -2.44 -2.56
N GLY A 135 2.33 -3.58 -2.77
CA GLY A 135 1.80 -4.41 -1.69
C GLY A 135 0.30 -4.22 -1.53
N THR A 136 -0.30 -5.06 -0.70
CA THR A 136 -1.77 -5.13 -0.53
C THR A 136 -2.12 -5.09 0.95
N TYR A 137 -1.34 -4.37 1.76
CA TYR A 137 -1.65 -4.22 3.18
C TYR A 137 -2.66 -3.10 3.33
N ALA A 138 -3.90 -3.44 3.69
CA ALA A 138 -5.02 -2.51 3.68
C ALA A 138 -4.89 -1.42 4.75
N ASP A 139 -4.36 -1.75 5.93
CA ASP A 139 -4.26 -0.79 7.03
C ASP A 139 -3.40 0.42 6.64
N ASP A 140 -2.20 0.17 6.09
CA ASP A 140 -1.28 1.24 5.64
C ASP A 140 -1.95 2.11 4.57
N CYS A 141 -2.68 1.48 3.63
CA CYS A 141 -3.43 2.17 2.58
C CYS A 141 -4.49 3.11 3.16
N ILE A 142 -5.25 2.63 4.13
CA ILE A 142 -6.34 3.38 4.76
C ILE A 142 -5.76 4.55 5.57
N VAL A 143 -4.72 4.30 6.37
CA VAL A 143 -4.06 5.33 7.18
C VAL A 143 -3.46 6.41 6.29
N GLU A 144 -2.73 6.04 5.24
CA GLU A 144 -2.13 7.00 4.31
C GLU A 144 -3.22 7.84 3.62
N ARG A 145 -4.32 7.22 3.19
CA ARG A 145 -5.43 7.91 2.53
C ARG A 145 -6.16 8.88 3.45
N VAL A 146 -6.39 8.49 4.71
CA VAL A 146 -7.03 9.37 5.70
C VAL A 146 -6.10 10.51 6.12
N THR A 147 -4.79 10.26 6.17
CA THR A 147 -3.80 11.29 6.55
C THR A 147 -3.58 12.33 5.45
N GLN A 148 -3.77 11.95 4.18
CA GLN A 148 -3.67 12.87 3.05
C GLN A 148 -4.91 13.76 2.86
N ALA A 149 -6.04 13.39 3.45
CA ALA A 149 -7.31 14.13 3.37
C ALA A 149 -7.39 15.23 4.44
#